data_AF-A0A452XG16-F1
#
_entry.id   AF-A0A452XG16-F1
#
_cell.length_a   1.000
_cell.length_b   1.000
_cell.length_c   1.000
_cell.angle_alpha   90.00
_cell.angle_beta   90.00
_cell.angle_gamma   90.00
#
_symmetry.space_group_name_H-M   'P 1'
#
loop_
_entity.id
_entity.type
_entity.pdbx_description
1 polymer ?
#
loop_
_entity_poly.entity_id
_entity_poly.type
_entity_poly.pdbx_seq_one_letter_code
_entity_poly.pdbx_strand_id
1 'polypeptide(L)'
;CVAEEIRSNVVVIGDYSVLYEHQQAHPTVSVKITSPFGDTIHKKDKATVDQFAFTTSEAGNYLACFTVDSDNKGLVVKLNLDWKIGIAAKDWDAIAKKEKIEVKYMKL
;
A
#
# COMPACT_ATOMS: atom_id res chain seq x y z
N CYS A 1 11.18 -5.33 7.03
CA CYS A 1 10.43 -4.10 6.69
C CYS A 1 10.81 -3.67 5.28
N VAL A 2 9.94 -2.91 4.62
CA VAL A 2 10.21 -2.22 3.36
C VAL A 2 10.17 -0.72 3.65
N ALA A 3 11.14 0.02 3.13
CA ALA A 3 11.25 1.47 3.29
C ALA A 3 11.16 2.10 1.91
N GLU A 4 10.33 3.13 1.78
CA GLU A 4 10.15 3.86 0.53
C GLU A 4 10.21 5.36 0.81
N GLU A 5 10.97 6.10 0.01
CA GLU A 5 11.01 7.57 0.10
C GLU A 5 9.85 8.15 -0.71
N ILE A 6 8.91 8.79 -0.02
CA ILE A 6 7.66 9.27 -0.61
C ILE A 6 7.55 10.78 -0.42
N ARG A 7 7.04 11.49 -1.43
CA ARG A 7 6.74 12.93 -1.32
C ARG A 7 5.51 13.17 -0.43
N SER A 8 5.33 14.39 0.07
CA SER A 8 4.09 14.79 0.72
C SER A 8 2.94 14.95 -0.29
N ASN A 9 1.70 14.86 0.21
CA ASN A 9 0.46 15.02 -0.56
C ASN A 9 0.30 14.03 -1.72
N VAL A 10 0.72 12.79 -1.52
CA VAL A 10 0.44 11.69 -2.45
C VAL A 10 -0.37 10.61 -1.74
N VAL A 11 -1.23 9.92 -2.49
CA VAL A 11 -1.97 8.77 -1.99
C VAL A 11 -1.07 7.54 -2.13
N VAL A 12 -0.96 6.79 -1.04
CA VAL A 12 -0.32 5.49 -1.01
C VAL A 12 -1.40 4.45 -0.80
N ILE A 13 -1.43 3.43 -1.65
CA ILE A 13 -2.26 2.25 -1.50
C ILE A 13 -1.33 1.05 -1.49
N GLY A 14 -1.51 0.16 -0.53
CA GLY A 14 -0.80 -1.10 -0.49
C GLY A 14 -1.74 -2.27 -0.26
N ASP A 15 -1.63 -3.26 -1.12
CA ASP A 15 -2.32 -4.54 -1.01
C ASP A 15 -1.28 -5.60 -0.66
N TYR A 16 -1.54 -6.40 0.38
CA TYR A 16 -0.65 -7.52 0.68
C TYR A 16 -1.42 -8.81 0.92
N SER A 17 -0.75 -9.92 0.59
CA SER A 17 -1.26 -11.27 0.85
C SER A 17 -0.14 -12.22 1.21
N VAL A 18 -0.41 -13.11 2.16
CA VAL A 18 0.47 -14.20 2.54
C VAL A 18 0.31 -15.33 1.52
N LEU A 19 1.42 -15.76 0.93
CA LEU A 19 1.47 -16.87 -0.01
C LEU A 19 1.78 -18.15 0.77
N TYR A 20 0.92 -19.17 0.65
CA TYR A 20 1.08 -20.46 1.30
C TYR A 20 0.71 -21.61 0.34
N GLU A 21 1.49 -22.69 0.36
CA GLU A 21 1.36 -23.82 -0.58
C GLU A 21 0.70 -25.05 0.08
N HIS A 22 0.67 -25.14 1.42
CA HIS A 22 0.16 -26.31 2.15
C HIS A 22 -1.07 -25.99 2.99
N GLN A 23 -2.09 -26.85 2.93
CA GLN A 23 -3.40 -26.68 3.57
C GLN A 23 -3.41 -26.79 5.10
N GLN A 24 -2.30 -27.22 5.73
CA GLN A 24 -2.27 -27.51 7.17
C GLN A 24 -1.86 -26.32 8.04
N ALA A 25 -1.32 -25.24 7.46
CA ALA A 25 -0.95 -24.03 8.19
C ALA A 25 -1.36 -22.79 7.39
N HIS A 26 -2.12 -21.90 8.04
CA HIS A 26 -2.48 -20.59 7.52
C HIS A 26 -1.71 -19.52 8.30
N PRO A 27 -0.44 -19.26 7.95
CA PRO A 27 0.36 -18.29 8.67
C PRO A 27 -0.27 -16.90 8.52
N THR A 28 -0.35 -16.19 9.63
CA THR A 28 -0.81 -14.79 9.66
C THR A 28 0.37 -13.87 9.92
N VAL A 29 0.33 -12.68 9.34
CA VAL A 29 1.29 -11.61 9.60
C VAL A 29 0.60 -10.41 10.24
N SER A 30 1.31 -9.72 11.12
CA SER A 30 0.96 -8.36 11.52
C SER A 30 1.74 -7.36 10.66
N VAL A 31 1.09 -6.26 10.29
CA VAL A 31 1.72 -5.14 9.59
C VAL A 31 1.64 -3.88 10.45
N LYS A 32 2.70 -3.10 10.44
CA LYS A 32 2.75 -1.74 10.99
C LYS A 32 3.38 -0.81 9.96
N ILE A 33 2.70 0.29 9.65
CA ILE A 33 3.19 1.35 8.78
C ILE A 33 3.50 2.58 9.62
N THR A 34 4.71 3.12 9.49
CA THR A 34 5.13 4.32 10.20
C THR A 34 5.56 5.44 9.25
N SER A 35 5.25 6.68 9.64
CA SER A 35 5.69 7.91 8.97
C SER A 35 7.20 8.13 9.13
N PRO A 36 7.79 9.07 8.37
CA PRO A 36 9.19 9.45 8.53
C PRO A 36 9.55 9.94 9.94
N PHE A 37 8.57 10.47 10.68
CA PHE A 37 8.76 10.94 12.06
C PHE A 37 8.45 9.88 13.13
N GLY A 38 8.07 8.66 12.71
CA GLY A 38 7.83 7.53 13.60
C GLY A 38 6.38 7.34 14.03
N ASP A 39 5.45 8.17 13.57
CA ASP A 39 4.02 8.00 13.87
C ASP A 39 3.47 6.75 13.19
N THR A 40 2.62 6.01 13.88
CA THR A 40 1.96 4.84 13.29
C THR A 40 0.75 5.27 12.47
N ILE A 41 0.81 5.02 11.16
CA ILE A 41 -0.24 5.38 10.20
C ILE A 41 -1.26 4.26 10.06
N HIS A 42 -0.77 3.03 9.97
CA HIS A 42 -1.60 1.83 9.87
C HIS A 42 -1.05 0.75 10.77
N LYS A 43 -1.93 -0.01 11.39
CA LYS A 43 -1.58 -1.22 12.11
C LYS A 43 -2.69 -2.25 11.94
N LYS A 44 -2.29 -3.45 11.54
CA LYS A 44 -3.18 -4.60 11.45
C LYS A 44 -2.49 -5.81 12.03
N ASP A 45 -3.19 -6.50 12.94
CA ASP A 45 -2.68 -7.71 13.57
C ASP A 45 -3.31 -8.97 12.97
N LYS A 46 -2.50 -10.03 12.84
CA LYS A 46 -2.90 -11.39 12.43
C LYS A 46 -3.79 -11.44 11.17
N ALA A 47 -3.29 -10.95 10.04
CA ALA A 47 -3.98 -11.01 8.75
C ALA A 47 -3.24 -11.91 7.75
N THR A 48 -4.00 -12.56 6.88
CA THR A 48 -3.50 -13.29 5.69
C THR A 48 -3.57 -12.43 4.44
N VAL A 49 -4.51 -11.49 4.38
CA VAL A 49 -4.69 -10.48 3.34
C VAL A 49 -5.23 -9.22 3.98
N ASP A 50 -4.76 -8.06 3.56
CA ASP A 50 -5.30 -6.76 3.97
C ASP A 50 -4.91 -5.70 2.93
N GLN A 51 -5.62 -4.58 2.96
CA GLN A 51 -5.31 -3.39 2.17
C GLN A 51 -5.16 -2.20 3.13
N PHE A 52 -4.20 -1.34 2.85
CA PHE A 52 -4.07 -0.04 3.50
C PHE A 52 -4.06 1.08 2.47
N ALA A 53 -4.62 2.22 2.84
CA ALA A 53 -4.55 3.43 2.05
C ALA A 53 -4.38 4.64 2.96
N PHE A 54 -3.48 5.54 2.60
CA PHE A 54 -3.27 6.80 3.33
C PHE A 54 -2.78 7.89 2.38
N THR A 55 -2.96 9.15 2.78
CA THR A 55 -2.35 10.29 2.10
C THR A 55 -1.15 10.75 2.92
N THR A 56 0.00 10.94 2.29
CA THR A 56 1.21 11.40 2.97
C THR A 56 1.07 12.86 3.40
N SER A 57 1.33 13.13 4.68
CA SER A 57 1.47 14.50 5.20
C SER A 57 2.87 15.05 4.97
N GLU A 58 3.88 14.18 5.01
CA GLU A 58 5.28 14.57 5.05
C GLU A 58 6.07 13.88 3.93
N ALA A 59 7.16 14.50 3.52
CA ALA A 59 8.11 13.86 2.62
C ALA A 59 9.13 13.07 3.45
N GLY A 60 9.50 11.88 2.99
CA GLY A 60 10.55 11.06 3.60
C GLY A 60 10.25 9.57 3.56
N ASN A 61 10.96 8.81 4.40
CA ASN A 61 10.88 7.35 4.42
C ASN A 61 9.67 6.86 5.21
N TYR A 62 8.70 6.29 4.49
CA TYR A 62 7.63 5.53 5.09
C TYR A 62 8.07 4.07 5.21
N LEU A 63 7.80 3.46 6.36
CA LEU A 63 8.26 2.10 6.68
C LEU A 63 7.06 1.17 6.86
N ALA A 64 7.00 0.09 6.09
CA ALA A 64 6.08 -1.02 6.36
C ALA A 64 6.83 -2.23 6.91
N CYS A 65 6.52 -2.58 8.14
CA CYS A 65 7.08 -3.71 8.83
C CYS A 65 6.06 -4.83 8.95
N PHE A 66 6.41 -5.99 8.40
CA PHE A 66 5.65 -7.23 8.52
C PHE A 66 6.34 -8.14 9.53
N THR A 67 5.56 -8.69 10.45
CA THR A 67 6.04 -9.62 11.47
C THR A 67 5.16 -10.85 11.50
N VAL A 68 5.79 -12.02 11.50
CA VAL A 68 5.11 -13.31 11.63
C VAL A 68 4.85 -13.58 13.11
N ASP A 69 3.66 -14.07 13.45
CA ASP A 69 3.34 -14.44 14.83
C ASP A 69 4.27 -15.54 15.34
N SER A 70 4.59 -15.49 16.63
CA SER A 70 5.55 -16.37 17.29
C SER A 70 5.12 -17.84 17.33
N ASP A 71 3.83 -18.11 17.12
CA ASP A 71 3.27 -19.45 17.00
C ASP A 71 3.69 -20.13 15.68
N ASN A 72 4.17 -19.36 14.70
CA ASN A 72 4.65 -19.84 13.40
C ASN A 72 6.19 -19.93 13.32
N LYS A 73 6.87 -20.10 14.46
CA LYS A 73 8.34 -20.26 14.52
C LYS A 73 8.81 -21.41 13.63
N GLY A 74 9.62 -21.09 12.62
CA GLY A 74 10.20 -22.06 11.68
C GLY A 74 9.52 -22.12 10.30
N LEU A 75 8.40 -21.42 10.12
CA LEU A 75 7.78 -21.27 8.80
C LEU A 75 8.42 -20.12 8.03
N VAL A 76 8.90 -20.41 6.81
CA VAL A 76 9.25 -19.38 5.84
C VAL A 76 7.95 -18.85 5.24
N VAL A 77 7.57 -17.64 5.63
CA VAL A 77 6.36 -16.97 5.12
C VAL A 77 6.76 -16.13 3.91
N LYS A 78 6.18 -16.45 2.74
CA LYS A 78 6.26 -15.61 1.55
C LYS A 78 5.10 -14.61 1.58
N LEU A 79 5.37 -13.36 1.24
CA LEU A 79 4.37 -12.30 1.22
C LEU A 79 4.44 -11.59 -0.13
N ASN A 80 3.29 -11.43 -0.78
CA ASN A 80 3.14 -10.53 -1.91
C ASN A 80 2.72 -9.15 -1.40
N LEU A 81 3.38 -8.11 -1.90
CA LEU A 81 3.08 -6.71 -1.58
C LEU A 81 3.03 -5.93 -2.89
N ASP A 82 1.88 -5.36 -3.19
CA ASP A 82 1.70 -4.39 -4.27
C ASP A 82 1.60 -3.00 -3.64
N TRP A 83 2.65 -2.19 -3.83
CA TRP A 83 2.77 -0.85 -3.25
C TRP A 83 2.67 0.22 -4.34
N LYS A 84 1.59 1.01 -4.29
CA LYS A 84 1.27 2.02 -5.30
C LYS A 84 1.31 3.41 -4.69
N ILE A 85 2.02 4.31 -5.36
CA ILE A 85 2.11 5.73 -5.01
C ILE A 85 1.50 6.53 -6.16
N GLY A 86 0.44 7.27 -5.87
CA GLY A 86 -0.27 8.11 -6.83
C GLY A 86 -0.40 9.54 -6.33
N ILE A 87 -0.48 10.51 -7.23
CA ILE A 87 -0.70 11.91 -6.84
C ILE A 87 -2.09 12.00 -6.21
N ALA A 88 -2.16 12.57 -4.99
CA ALA A 88 -3.43 12.96 -4.41
C ALA A 88 -3.94 14.17 -5.20
N ALA A 89 -4.64 13.95 -6.32
CA ALA A 89 -5.20 15.09 -7.02
C ALA A 89 -6.43 15.55 -6.25
N LYS A 90 -6.32 16.75 -5.66
CA LYS A 90 -7.49 17.55 -5.28
C LYS A 90 -8.48 17.74 -6.43
N ASP A 91 -8.00 17.58 -7.67
CA ASP A 91 -8.70 17.92 -8.90
C ASP A 91 -8.88 16.74 -9.88
N TRP A 92 -8.81 15.48 -9.42
CA TRP A 92 -9.02 14.33 -10.34
C TRP A 92 -10.36 14.42 -11.08
N ASP A 93 -11.43 14.89 -10.43
CA ASP A 93 -12.72 15.15 -11.08
C ASP A 93 -12.68 16.28 -12.13
N ALA A 94 -11.83 17.30 -11.92
CA ALA A 94 -11.69 18.41 -12.85
C ALA A 94 -10.79 18.04 -14.04
N ILE A 95 -9.77 17.20 -13.84
CA ILE A 95 -8.89 16.66 -14.88
C ILE A 95 -9.64 15.61 -15.72
N ALA A 96 -10.39 14.70 -15.09
CA ALA A 96 -11.18 13.68 -15.78
C ALA A 96 -12.30 14.28 -16.64
N LYS A 97 -12.88 15.42 -16.24
CA LYS A 97 -13.83 16.16 -17.09
C LYS A 97 -13.16 16.89 -18.25
N LYS A 98 -11.90 17.27 -18.13
CA LYS A 98 -11.13 17.99 -19.16
C LYS A 98 -10.53 17.07 -20.21
N GLU A 99 -10.46 15.76 -20.00
CA GLU A 99 -10.07 14.80 -21.05
C GLU A 99 -11.23 14.29 -21.91
N LYS A 100 -12.48 14.69 -21.63
CA LYS A 100 -13.57 14.58 -22.62
C LYS A 100 -13.46 15.68 -23.70
N ILE A 101 -12.25 15.96 -24.20
CA ILE A 101 -12.06 16.86 -25.33
C ILE A 101 -12.45 16.13 -26.61
N GLU A 102 -13.55 16.63 -27.15
CA GLU A 102 -14.20 16.37 -28.43
C GLU A 102 -13.29 15.85 -29.55
N VAL A 103 -13.42 14.56 -29.88
CA VAL A 103 -13.14 14.05 -31.24
C VAL A 103 -14.27 14.51 -32.16
N LYS A 104 -14.32 15.81 -32.43
CA LYS A 104 -15.07 16.39 -33.54
C LYS A 104 -14.12 17.31 -34.28
N TYR A 105 -14.05 17.13 -35.60
CA TYR A 105 -13.22 17.88 -36.56
C TYR A 105 -11.76 17.42 -36.74
N MET A 106 -11.59 16.18 -37.20
CA MET A 106 -10.64 15.95 -38.30
C MET A 106 -11.38 15.25 -39.44
N LYS A 107 -11.99 16.07 -40.30
CA LYS A 107 -12.19 15.69 -41.71
C LYS A 107 -10.79 15.72 -42.35
N LEU A 108 -10.38 14.61 -42.92
CA LEU A 108 -9.52 14.56 -44.11
C LEU A 108 -10.32 13.85 -45.20
#